data_AF-W8WUS0-F1
#
_entry.id   AF-W8WUS0-F1
#
_cell.length_a   1.000
_cell.length_b   1.000
_cell.length_c   1.000
_cell.angle_alpha   90.00
_cell.angle_beta   90.00
_cell.angle_gamma   90.00
#
_symmetry.space_group_name_H-M   'P 1'
#
loop_
_entity.id
_entity.type
_entity.pdbx_description
1 polymer ?
#
loop_
_entity_poly.entity_id
_entity_poly.type
_entity_poly.pdbx_seq_one_letter_code
_entity_poly.pdbx_strand_id
1 'polypeptide(L)'
;MALSLPPSSHSPFRVLRLALAALALSFLAACGSSVTLYSSASEGEANELLSVLLDAGIHAEKVSSKAGVAVSVDGAQVARALDILRSQGLPRERFDGMGQIFRKEGLVSSPLEERARYIYALSQELTNTLSQMDGVLAARVHVVLPERGEIGEAATPSTAAVFIKHRIGYSFDALKPQIRQLVTHAIPGLTEDRVSIVLVSAQPGTAGHEAPVLASVLGFQVSQASAGGLGLLLAVLAVLVLVLAGGLGYLLWRGGWTLPGIASRQPAGQARREPAPEGSE
;
A
#
# COMPACT_ATOMS: atom_id res chain seq x y z
N MET A 1 -46.47 16.06 50.05
CA MET A 1 -46.55 15.62 48.64
C MET A 1 -45.14 15.20 48.23
N ALA A 2 -44.76 13.95 48.51
CA ALA A 2 -43.41 13.43 48.26
C ALA A 2 -43.44 12.69 46.91
N LEU A 3 -42.68 13.18 45.93
CA LEU A 3 -42.50 12.52 44.64
C LEU A 3 -41.59 11.30 44.83
N SER A 4 -42.14 10.09 44.75
CA SER A 4 -41.37 8.85 44.71
C SER A 4 -40.82 8.63 43.30
N LEU A 5 -39.50 8.70 43.13
CA LEU A 5 -38.81 8.28 41.91
C LEU A 5 -38.67 6.75 41.88
N PRO A 6 -38.93 6.08 40.74
CA PRO A 6 -38.84 4.62 40.64
C PRO A 6 -37.37 4.14 40.66
N PRO A 7 -37.06 2.97 41.25
CA PRO A 7 -35.72 2.41 41.24
C PRO A 7 -35.36 1.89 39.85
N SER A 8 -34.33 2.46 39.22
CA SER A 8 -33.77 1.96 37.97
C SER A 8 -32.97 0.68 38.25
N SER A 9 -33.59 -0.48 37.98
CA SER A 9 -32.90 -1.77 38.01
C SER A 9 -31.94 -1.87 36.81
N HIS A 10 -30.69 -1.43 37.01
CA HIS A 10 -29.63 -1.64 36.03
C HIS A 10 -29.22 -3.12 36.07
N SER A 11 -29.83 -3.94 35.22
CA SER A 11 -29.47 -5.35 35.13
C SER A 11 -28.05 -5.51 34.55
N PRO A 12 -27.22 -6.42 35.10
CA PRO A 12 -25.83 -6.63 34.65
C PRO A 12 -25.75 -7.02 33.16
N PHE A 13 -26.82 -7.60 32.63
CA PHE A 13 -26.96 -7.93 31.22
C PHE A 13 -27.06 -6.70 30.29
N ARG A 14 -27.61 -5.56 30.75
CA ARG A 14 -27.62 -4.32 29.95
C ARG A 14 -26.22 -3.74 29.81
N VAL A 15 -25.46 -3.81 30.89
CA VAL A 15 -24.09 -3.32 30.97
C VAL A 15 -23.16 -4.14 30.06
N LEU A 16 -23.24 -5.47 30.12
CA LEU A 16 -22.47 -6.35 29.24
C LEU A 16 -22.81 -6.14 27.75
N ARG A 17 -24.08 -5.90 27.42
CA ARG A 17 -24.52 -5.61 26.04
C ARG A 17 -23.96 -4.28 25.52
N LEU A 18 -23.94 -3.23 26.35
CA LEU A 18 -23.36 -1.94 25.97
C LEU A 18 -21.84 -2.04 25.79
N ALA A 19 -21.17 -2.82 26.64
CA ALA A 19 -19.75 -3.12 26.55
C ALA A 19 -19.38 -3.84 25.23
N LEU A 20 -20.11 -4.90 24.87
CA LEU A 20 -19.93 -5.61 23.60
C LEU A 20 -20.24 -4.72 22.39
N ALA A 21 -21.27 -3.88 22.47
CA ALA A 21 -21.61 -2.94 21.42
C ALA A 21 -20.52 -1.89 21.20
N ALA A 22 -19.93 -1.34 22.27
CA ALA A 22 -18.84 -0.38 22.19
C ALA A 22 -17.56 -1.00 21.62
N LEU A 23 -17.24 -2.25 21.99
CA LEU A 23 -16.13 -3.01 21.41
C LEU A 23 -16.34 -3.23 19.90
N ALA A 24 -17.53 -3.68 19.50
CA ALA A 24 -17.87 -3.88 18.09
C ALA A 24 -17.81 -2.57 17.29
N LEU A 25 -18.24 -1.45 17.86
CA LEU A 25 -18.16 -0.13 17.23
C LEU A 25 -16.71 0.35 17.07
N SER A 26 -15.84 0.03 18.03
CA SER A 26 -14.40 0.35 17.95
C SER A 26 -13.70 -0.44 16.84
N PHE A 27 -14.07 -1.71 16.64
CA PHE A 27 -13.55 -2.52 15.53
C PHE A 27 -14.00 -1.99 14.16
N LEU A 28 -15.21 -1.44 14.08
CA LEU A 28 -15.72 -0.83 12.83
C LEU A 28 -15.01 0.49 12.48
N ALA A 29 -14.57 1.26 13.48
CA ALA A 29 -13.82 2.50 13.26
C ALA A 29 -12.37 2.28 12.83
N ALA A 30 -11.86 1.04 12.87
CA ALA A 30 -10.49 0.69 12.49
C ALA A 30 -10.31 0.39 10.99
N CYS A 31 -11.38 0.44 10.17
CA CYS A 31 -11.25 0.30 8.72
C CYS A 31 -10.56 1.52 8.12
N GLY A 32 -9.30 1.36 7.72
CA GLY A 32 -8.52 2.38 7.03
C GLY A 32 -9.14 2.77 5.68
N SER A 33 -9.03 4.04 5.31
CA SER A 33 -9.46 4.52 4.00
C SER A 33 -8.44 4.08 2.94
N SER A 34 -8.85 3.16 2.06
CA SER A 34 -8.08 2.83 0.86
C SER A 34 -8.15 3.99 -0.14
N VAL A 35 -7.01 4.30 -0.76
CA VAL A 35 -6.85 5.36 -1.75
C VAL A 35 -6.36 4.73 -3.05
N THR A 36 -7.05 5.04 -4.14
CA THR A 36 -6.66 4.60 -5.49
C THR A 36 -5.42 5.35 -5.96
N LEU A 37 -4.32 4.62 -6.22
CA LEU A 37 -3.08 5.19 -6.76
C LEU A 37 -3.13 5.35 -8.27
N TYR A 38 -3.68 4.36 -8.95
CA TYR A 38 -3.71 4.30 -10.40
C TYR A 38 -5.03 3.72 -10.87
N SER A 39 -5.57 4.28 -11.96
CA SER A 39 -6.83 3.87 -12.57
C SER A 39 -6.59 3.47 -14.03
N SER A 40 -7.46 2.61 -14.58
CA SER A 40 -7.40 2.17 -15.98
C SER A 40 -6.09 1.47 -16.42
N ALA A 41 -5.44 0.75 -15.51
CA ALA A 41 -4.35 -0.16 -15.88
C ALA A 41 -4.89 -1.37 -16.65
N SER A 42 -4.09 -1.87 -17.59
CA SER A 42 -4.24 -3.23 -18.10
C SER A 42 -3.95 -4.24 -16.98
N GLU A 43 -4.38 -5.49 -17.16
CA GLU A 43 -4.14 -6.54 -16.17
C GLU A 43 -2.64 -6.78 -15.93
N GLY A 44 -1.83 -6.74 -16.99
CA GLY A 44 -0.37 -6.86 -16.92
C GLY A 44 0.27 -5.72 -16.12
N GLU A 45 -0.07 -4.47 -16.43
CA GLU A 45 0.44 -3.30 -15.68
C GLU A 45 -0.01 -3.34 -14.21
N ALA A 46 -1.26 -3.71 -13.94
CA ALA A 46 -1.76 -3.81 -12.57
C ALA A 46 -1.03 -4.91 -11.78
N ASN A 47 -0.68 -6.02 -12.41
CA ASN A 47 0.13 -7.06 -11.79
C ASN A 47 1.56 -6.57 -11.50
N GLU A 48 2.18 -5.84 -12.43
CA GLU A 48 3.52 -5.26 -12.22
C GLU A 48 3.53 -4.25 -11.07
N LEU A 49 2.57 -3.33 -11.04
CA LEU A 49 2.38 -2.38 -9.95
C LEU A 49 2.18 -3.09 -8.61
N LEU A 50 1.33 -4.13 -8.59
CA LEU A 50 1.06 -4.91 -7.39
C LEU A 50 2.32 -5.62 -6.87
N SER A 51 3.06 -6.29 -7.74
CA SER A 51 4.29 -7.00 -7.37
C SER A 51 5.31 -6.07 -6.73
N VAL A 52 5.57 -4.90 -7.33
CA VAL A 52 6.52 -3.93 -6.79
C VAL A 52 6.10 -3.39 -5.42
N LEU A 53 4.80 -3.14 -5.22
CA LEU A 53 4.29 -2.66 -3.93
C LEU A 53 4.35 -3.74 -2.86
N LEU A 54 3.99 -4.98 -3.18
CA LEU A 54 4.04 -6.11 -2.25
C LEU A 54 5.48 -6.45 -1.85
N ASP A 55 6.42 -6.45 -2.80
CA ASP A 55 7.85 -6.69 -2.53
C ASP A 55 8.44 -5.61 -1.60
N ALA A 56 7.89 -4.39 -1.66
CA ALA A 56 8.22 -3.29 -0.77
C ALA A 56 7.51 -3.33 0.60
N GLY A 57 6.67 -4.35 0.85
CA GLY A 57 5.89 -4.49 2.08
C GLY A 57 4.70 -3.52 2.18
N ILE A 58 4.26 -2.93 1.06
CA ILE A 58 3.08 -2.07 0.98
C ILE A 58 1.89 -2.96 0.61
N HIS A 59 0.86 -2.96 1.45
CA HIS A 59 -0.36 -3.67 1.14
C HIS A 59 -1.12 -2.92 0.04
N ALA A 60 -1.29 -3.58 -1.11
CA ALA A 60 -1.95 -3.02 -2.27
C ALA A 60 -3.02 -4.01 -2.77
N GLU A 61 -4.15 -3.46 -3.23
CA GLU A 61 -5.27 -4.23 -3.72
C GLU A 61 -5.61 -3.84 -5.16
N LYS A 62 -5.97 -4.85 -5.96
CA LYS A 62 -6.50 -4.64 -7.31
C LYS A 62 -8.02 -4.55 -7.23
N VAL A 63 -8.57 -3.48 -7.77
CA VAL A 63 -10.01 -3.26 -7.88
C VAL A 63 -10.37 -3.21 -9.37
N SER A 64 -11.13 -4.19 -9.83
CA SER A 64 -11.62 -4.21 -11.22
C SER A 64 -12.71 -3.15 -11.41
N SER A 65 -12.58 -2.33 -12.45
CA SER A 65 -13.56 -1.32 -12.84
C SER A 65 -13.99 -1.48 -14.30
N LYS A 66 -15.06 -0.80 -14.72
CA LYS A 66 -15.50 -0.79 -16.14
C LYS A 66 -14.45 -0.21 -17.10
N ALA A 67 -13.55 0.64 -16.60
CA ALA A 67 -12.51 1.32 -17.39
C ALA A 67 -11.15 0.60 -17.35
N GLY A 68 -11.05 -0.56 -16.70
CA GLY A 68 -9.81 -1.31 -16.48
C GLY A 68 -9.55 -1.63 -15.02
N VAL A 69 -8.34 -2.04 -14.69
CA VAL A 69 -7.94 -2.40 -13.32
C VAL A 69 -7.42 -1.16 -12.61
N ALA A 70 -7.82 -0.96 -11.36
CA ALA A 70 -7.30 0.06 -10.46
C ALA A 70 -6.44 -0.58 -9.37
N VAL A 71 -5.40 0.12 -8.93
CA VAL A 71 -4.54 -0.31 -7.82
C VAL A 71 -4.70 0.67 -6.67
N SER A 72 -5.07 0.17 -5.50
CA SER A 72 -5.33 0.97 -4.30
C SER A 72 -4.43 0.54 -3.16
N VAL A 73 -4.04 1.49 -2.30
CA VAL A 73 -3.24 1.25 -1.09
C VAL A 73 -3.88 1.94 0.11
N ASP A 74 -3.43 1.62 1.32
CA ASP A 74 -3.80 2.38 2.51
C ASP A 74 -3.40 3.87 2.36
N GLY A 75 -4.31 4.79 2.69
CA GLY A 75 -4.05 6.23 2.62
C GLY A 75 -2.76 6.68 3.31
N ALA A 76 -2.36 6.03 4.41
CA ALA A 76 -1.12 6.32 5.12
C ALA A 76 0.15 5.93 4.35
N GLN A 77 0.03 5.05 3.34
CA GLN A 77 1.15 4.50 2.58
C GLN A 77 1.27 5.09 1.16
N VAL A 78 0.35 5.98 0.75
CA VAL A 78 0.30 6.55 -0.62
C VAL A 78 1.61 7.20 -1.04
N ALA A 79 2.19 8.07 -0.21
CA ALA A 79 3.43 8.78 -0.55
C ALA A 79 4.59 7.80 -0.78
N ARG A 80 4.77 6.85 0.15
CA ARG A 80 5.79 5.81 0.04
C ARG A 80 5.56 4.94 -1.19
N ALA A 81 4.32 4.54 -1.46
CA ALA A 81 3.97 3.73 -2.62
C ALA A 81 4.35 4.43 -3.93
N LEU A 82 4.00 5.71 -4.08
CA LEU A 82 4.35 6.49 -5.26
C LEU A 82 5.86 6.62 -5.46
N ASP A 83 6.61 6.84 -4.38
CA ASP A 83 8.08 6.97 -4.46
C ASP A 83 8.75 5.66 -4.88
N ILE A 84 8.27 4.53 -4.36
CA ILE A 84 8.76 3.21 -4.75
C ILE A 84 8.45 2.93 -6.22
N LEU A 85 7.22 3.16 -6.65
CA LEU A 85 6.83 3.00 -8.05
C LEU A 85 7.68 3.88 -8.98
N ARG A 86 7.89 5.16 -8.64
CA ARG A 86 8.73 6.09 -9.40
C ARG A 86 10.19 5.64 -9.46
N SER A 87 10.72 5.07 -8.38
CA SER A 87 12.08 4.53 -8.33
C SER A 87 12.28 3.37 -9.31
N GLN A 88 11.21 2.60 -9.58
CA GLN A 88 11.18 1.51 -10.55
C GLN A 88 10.74 1.96 -11.95
N GLY A 89 10.50 3.26 -12.17
CA GLY A 89 10.05 3.81 -13.45
C GLY A 89 8.60 3.46 -13.80
N LEU A 90 7.77 3.16 -12.79
CA LEU A 90 6.37 2.83 -12.97
C LEU A 90 5.47 4.06 -12.77
N PRO A 91 4.31 4.12 -13.47
CA PRO A 91 3.86 3.20 -14.52
C PRO A 91 4.69 3.35 -15.81
N ARG A 92 4.83 2.26 -16.58
CA ARG A 92 5.55 2.30 -17.86
C ARG A 92 4.81 3.15 -18.88
N GLU A 93 5.59 3.79 -19.77
CA GLU A 93 5.03 4.51 -20.91
C GLU A 93 4.37 3.50 -21.86
N ARG A 94 3.15 3.81 -22.32
CA ARG A 94 2.44 2.98 -23.31
C ARG A 94 2.88 3.40 -24.71
N PHE A 95 3.23 2.42 -25.53
CA PHE A 95 3.63 2.65 -26.92
C PHE A 95 2.50 2.23 -27.86
N ASP A 96 2.24 3.05 -28.87
CA ASP A 96 1.31 2.68 -29.94
C ASP A 96 1.99 1.69 -30.89
N GLY A 97 1.41 0.50 -31.02
CA GLY A 97 1.88 -0.47 -32.01
C GLY A 97 1.56 -0.05 -33.45
N MET A 98 2.31 -0.59 -34.41
CA MET A 98 2.13 -0.38 -35.86
C MET A 98 0.66 -0.39 -36.30
N GLY A 99 -0.15 -1.35 -35.82
CA GLY A 99 -1.56 -1.48 -36.18
C GLY A 99 -2.46 -0.33 -35.72
N GLN A 100 -2.07 0.45 -34.71
CA GLN A 100 -2.81 1.65 -34.29
C GLN A 100 -2.41 2.86 -35.14
N ILE A 101 -1.11 2.99 -35.41
CA ILE A 101 -0.55 4.12 -36.15
C ILE A 101 -0.97 4.06 -37.65
N PHE A 102 -1.08 2.85 -38.21
CA PHE A 102 -1.47 2.61 -39.61
C PHE A 102 -2.98 2.47 -39.86
N ARG A 103 -3.84 2.83 -38.90
CA ARG A 103 -5.28 2.93 -39.19
C ARG A 103 -5.49 4.04 -40.22
N LYS A 104 -5.93 3.66 -41.42
CA LYS A 104 -6.26 4.61 -42.50
C LYS A 104 -7.55 5.34 -42.12
N GLU A 105 -7.43 6.55 -41.60
CA GLU A 105 -8.56 7.47 -41.45
C GLU A 105 -8.77 8.18 -42.80
N GLY A 106 -9.56 7.56 -43.68
CA GLY A 106 -9.87 8.10 -45.01
C GLY A 106 -9.55 7.15 -46.16
N LEU A 107 -10.18 7.39 -47.31
CA LEU A 107 -10.11 6.52 -48.51
C LEU A 107 -8.72 6.56 -49.19
N VAL A 108 -7.89 7.58 -48.95
CA VAL A 108 -6.53 7.73 -49.52
C VAL A 108 -5.63 8.53 -48.57
N SER A 109 -4.48 7.97 -48.15
CA SER A 109 -3.44 8.70 -47.38
C SER A 109 -2.51 9.47 -48.32
N SER A 110 -2.05 10.66 -47.90
CA SER A 110 -1.06 11.42 -48.67
C SER A 110 0.36 10.83 -48.53
N PRO A 111 1.27 11.02 -49.51
CA PRO A 111 2.66 10.58 -49.39
C PRO A 111 3.38 11.18 -48.16
N LEU A 112 3.03 12.41 -47.78
CA LEU A 112 3.57 13.07 -46.58
C LEU A 112 3.10 12.36 -45.30
N GLU A 113 1.82 11.99 -45.24
CA GLU A 113 1.23 11.29 -44.10
C GLU A 113 1.79 9.87 -43.95
N GLU A 114 1.90 9.11 -45.04
CA GLU A 114 2.51 7.77 -45.02
C GLU A 114 3.95 7.82 -44.52
N ARG A 115 4.70 8.84 -44.95
CA ARG A 115 6.07 9.07 -44.49
C ARG A 115 6.15 9.45 -43.02
N ALA A 116 5.32 10.40 -42.56
CA ALA A 116 5.27 10.81 -41.15
C ALA A 116 4.95 9.61 -40.24
N ARG A 117 3.99 8.79 -40.67
CA ARG A 117 3.60 7.55 -40.02
C ARG A 117 4.75 6.54 -39.95
N TYR A 118 5.48 6.35 -41.05
CA TYR A 118 6.66 5.47 -41.09
C TYR A 118 7.75 5.95 -40.12
N ILE A 119 8.08 7.25 -40.10
CA ILE A 119 9.09 7.81 -39.18
C ILE A 119 8.67 7.66 -37.73
N TYR A 120 7.40 7.95 -37.41
CA TYR A 120 6.87 7.78 -36.07
C TYR A 120 6.93 6.32 -35.62
N ALA A 121 6.53 5.40 -36.49
CA ALA A 121 6.56 3.99 -36.16
C ALA A 121 7.99 3.45 -35.95
N LEU A 122 8.95 3.87 -36.77
CA LEU A 122 10.36 3.53 -36.59
C LEU A 122 10.89 4.05 -35.23
N SER A 123 10.49 5.26 -34.86
CA SER A 123 10.83 5.86 -33.57
C SER A 123 10.23 5.09 -32.39
N GLN A 124 8.97 4.64 -32.52
CA GLN A 124 8.29 3.83 -31.50
C GLN A 124 8.92 2.45 -31.34
N GLU A 125 9.24 1.76 -32.44
CA GLU A 125 9.85 0.41 -32.39
C GLU A 125 11.22 0.43 -31.71
N LEU A 126 12.05 1.42 -32.05
CA LEU A 126 13.33 1.64 -31.40
C LEU A 126 13.18 2.00 -29.92
N THR A 127 12.21 2.85 -29.61
CA THR A 127 11.91 3.23 -28.23
C THR A 127 11.48 2.01 -27.40
N ASN A 128 10.60 1.17 -27.94
CA ASN A 128 10.15 -0.06 -27.31
C ASN A 128 11.31 -1.04 -27.08
N THR A 129 12.15 -1.24 -28.10
CA THR A 129 13.33 -2.13 -28.02
C THR A 129 14.29 -1.68 -26.93
N LEU A 130 14.64 -0.39 -26.89
CA LEU A 130 15.56 0.14 -25.86
C LEU A 130 14.94 0.13 -24.47
N SER A 131 13.61 0.32 -24.35
CA SER A 131 12.90 0.29 -23.07
C SER A 131 12.86 -1.11 -22.42
N GLN A 132 13.11 -2.17 -23.19
CA GLN A 132 13.17 -3.54 -22.70
C GLN A 132 14.54 -3.91 -22.12
N MET A 133 15.57 -3.07 -22.29
CA MET A 133 16.90 -3.33 -21.76
C MET A 133 16.92 -3.24 -20.22
N ASP A 134 17.64 -4.16 -19.59
CA ASP A 134 17.75 -4.20 -18.13
C ASP A 134 18.31 -2.90 -17.56
N GLY A 135 17.59 -2.32 -16.60
CA GLY A 135 17.99 -1.07 -15.97
C GLY A 135 17.54 0.19 -16.68
N VAL A 136 16.90 0.09 -17.86
CA VAL A 136 16.23 1.23 -18.49
C VAL A 136 14.89 1.46 -17.80
N LEU A 137 14.65 2.70 -17.37
CA LEU A 137 13.39 3.15 -16.79
C LEU A 137 12.50 3.83 -17.82
N ALA A 138 13.12 4.57 -18.75
CA ALA A 138 12.45 5.17 -19.89
C ALA A 138 13.45 5.35 -21.01
N ALA A 139 13.04 5.10 -22.25
CA ALA A 139 13.79 5.46 -23.43
C ALA A 139 12.93 6.34 -24.34
N ARG A 140 13.57 7.20 -25.14
CA ARG A 140 12.92 7.90 -26.26
C ARG A 140 13.89 8.03 -27.42
N VAL A 141 13.41 7.75 -28.62
CA VAL A 141 14.17 7.88 -29.85
C VAL A 141 13.45 8.84 -30.78
N HIS A 142 14.17 9.84 -31.27
CA HIS A 142 13.70 10.75 -32.30
C HIS A 142 14.51 10.52 -33.58
N VAL A 143 13.80 10.15 -34.64
CA VAL A 143 14.40 9.88 -35.95
C VAL A 143 14.03 10.97 -36.94
N VAL A 144 15.03 11.44 -37.68
CA VAL A 144 14.84 12.34 -38.83
C VAL A 144 15.39 11.64 -40.06
N LEU A 145 14.58 11.53 -41.11
CA LEU A 145 14.95 10.90 -42.38
C LEU A 145 15.02 11.94 -43.51
N PRO A 146 15.95 11.79 -44.49
CA PRO A 146 16.09 12.66 -45.66
C PRO A 146 14.79 12.81 -46.43
N GLU A 147 14.34 14.05 -46.63
CA GLU A 147 13.30 14.33 -47.61
C GLU A 147 13.77 13.88 -49.00
N ARG A 148 12.86 13.34 -49.81
CA ARG A 148 13.17 13.10 -51.22
C ARG A 148 13.20 14.47 -51.90
N GLY A 149 14.38 15.08 -51.95
CA GLY A 149 14.59 16.34 -52.66
C GLY A 149 14.29 16.18 -54.16
N GLU A 150 14.11 17.31 -54.84
CA GLU A 150 14.04 17.31 -56.30
C GLU A 150 15.35 16.75 -56.89
N ILE A 151 15.27 16.17 -58.10
CA ILE A 151 16.41 15.55 -58.75
C ILE A 151 17.55 16.59 -58.86
N GLY A 152 18.64 16.38 -58.12
CA GLY A 152 19.81 17.27 -58.10
C GLY A 152 20.07 17.97 -56.77
N GLU A 153 19.16 17.88 -55.79
CA GLU A 153 19.35 18.46 -54.46
C GLU A 153 20.04 17.47 -53.50
N ALA A 154 20.96 17.98 -52.66
CA ALA A 154 21.65 17.14 -51.67
C ALA A 154 20.68 16.74 -50.56
N ALA A 155 20.38 15.43 -50.47
CA ALA A 155 19.46 14.92 -49.45
C ALA A 155 19.98 15.19 -48.04
N THR A 156 19.11 15.72 -47.17
CA THR A 156 19.44 15.94 -45.75
C THR A 156 19.74 14.59 -45.07
N PRO A 157 20.95 14.35 -44.57
CA PRO A 157 21.32 13.06 -44.01
C PRO A 157 20.44 12.66 -42.81
N SER A 158 20.23 11.35 -42.64
CA SER A 158 19.49 10.80 -41.51
C SER A 158 20.19 11.12 -40.19
N THR A 159 19.42 11.45 -39.16
CA THR A 159 19.93 11.70 -37.79
C THR A 159 19.04 11.05 -36.75
N ALA A 160 19.63 10.66 -35.62
CA ALA A 160 18.88 10.12 -34.50
C ALA A 160 19.34 10.73 -33.16
N ALA A 161 18.37 11.02 -32.30
CA ALA A 161 18.61 11.40 -30.91
C ALA A 161 17.98 10.34 -30.00
N VAL A 162 18.79 9.81 -29.09
CA VAL A 162 18.43 8.74 -28.16
C VAL A 162 18.56 9.27 -26.74
N PHE A 163 17.48 9.22 -25.99
CA PHE A 163 17.44 9.53 -24.58
C PHE A 163 17.17 8.25 -23.80
N ILE A 164 17.97 7.98 -22.78
CA ILE A 164 17.78 6.84 -21.88
C ILE A 164 17.88 7.32 -20.44
N LYS A 165 16.80 7.14 -19.69
CA LYS A 165 16.78 7.24 -18.23
C LYS A 165 17.00 5.85 -17.65
N HIS A 166 17.96 5.69 -16.74
CA HIS A 166 18.29 4.39 -16.15
C HIS A 166 18.27 4.37 -14.63
N ARG A 167 18.17 3.17 -14.06
CA ARG A 167 18.22 2.93 -12.61
C ARG A 167 19.54 3.37 -12.00
N ILE A 168 19.51 3.70 -10.71
CA ILE A 168 20.71 3.93 -9.91
C ILE A 168 21.52 2.64 -9.85
N GLY A 169 22.85 2.74 -9.99
CA GLY A 169 23.76 1.59 -9.97
C GLY A 169 23.93 0.87 -11.31
N TYR A 170 23.12 1.18 -12.32
CA TYR A 170 23.37 0.77 -13.71
C TYR A 170 24.23 1.81 -14.42
N SER A 171 25.28 1.39 -15.13
CA SER A 171 26.03 2.25 -16.06
C SER A 171 25.81 1.76 -17.49
N PHE A 172 25.37 2.67 -18.34
CA PHE A 172 25.19 2.44 -19.77
C PHE A 172 26.38 2.95 -20.60
N ASP A 173 27.44 3.46 -19.96
CA ASP A 173 28.60 4.04 -20.65
C ASP A 173 29.32 3.00 -21.52
N ALA A 174 29.46 1.77 -21.00
CA ALA A 174 30.05 0.65 -21.73
C ALA A 174 29.13 0.11 -22.86
N LEU A 175 27.81 0.27 -22.71
CA LEU A 175 26.81 -0.17 -23.70
C LEU A 175 26.55 0.89 -24.78
N LYS A 176 27.00 2.14 -24.57
CA LYS A 176 26.79 3.27 -25.49
C LYS A 176 27.19 2.95 -26.94
N PRO A 177 28.32 2.28 -27.24
CA PRO A 177 28.66 1.90 -28.62
C PRO A 177 27.68 0.89 -29.22
N GLN A 178 27.20 -0.07 -28.43
CA GLN A 178 26.26 -1.11 -28.88
C GLN A 178 24.87 -0.51 -29.14
N ILE A 179 24.43 0.41 -28.30
CA ILE A 179 23.19 1.19 -28.51
C ILE A 179 23.32 2.02 -29.79
N ARG A 180 24.45 2.69 -29.99
CA ARG A 180 24.71 3.45 -31.22
C ARG A 180 24.64 2.54 -32.45
N GLN A 181 25.30 1.39 -32.39
CA GLN A 181 25.32 0.42 -33.48
C GLN A 181 23.92 -0.10 -33.80
N LEU A 182 23.13 -0.48 -32.79
CA LEU A 182 21.74 -0.93 -32.96
C LEU A 182 20.89 0.13 -33.66
N VAL A 183 20.96 1.38 -33.21
CA VAL A 183 20.19 2.49 -33.78
C VAL A 183 20.64 2.80 -35.22
N THR A 184 21.94 2.77 -35.47
CA THR A 184 22.52 3.03 -36.80
C THR A 184 22.06 1.99 -37.82
N HIS A 185 22.04 0.70 -37.46
CA HIS A 185 21.59 -0.37 -38.35
C HIS A 185 20.06 -0.42 -38.56
N ALA A 186 19.28 0.15 -37.64
CA ALA A 186 17.83 0.17 -37.74
C ALA A 186 17.29 1.28 -38.64
N ILE A 187 18.08 2.34 -38.91
CA ILE A 187 17.62 3.54 -39.62
C ILE A 187 18.32 3.64 -40.97
N PRO A 188 17.59 3.67 -42.10
CA PRO A 188 18.18 3.80 -43.42
C PRO A 188 19.02 5.07 -43.57
N GLY A 189 20.25 4.92 -44.07
CA GLY A 189 21.16 6.04 -44.37
C GLY A 189 21.70 6.78 -43.15
N LEU A 190 21.50 6.24 -41.93
CA LEU A 190 22.09 6.78 -40.71
C LEU A 190 23.54 6.30 -40.57
N THR A 191 24.41 7.20 -40.10
CA THR A 191 25.81 6.90 -39.78
C THR A 191 26.08 7.16 -38.31
N GLU A 192 27.10 6.51 -37.74
CA GLU A 192 27.38 6.55 -36.30
C GLU A 192 27.66 7.95 -35.76
N ASP A 193 28.28 8.83 -36.56
CA ASP A 193 28.57 10.22 -36.23
C ASP A 193 27.31 11.09 -36.07
N ARG A 194 26.17 10.61 -36.59
CA ARG A 194 24.86 11.31 -36.60
C ARG A 194 23.92 10.84 -35.50
N VAL A 195 24.43 10.07 -34.54
CA VAL A 195 23.66 9.53 -33.41
C VAL A 195 24.09 10.20 -32.11
N SER A 196 23.18 11.00 -31.55
CA SER A 196 23.36 11.59 -30.22
C SER A 196 22.70 10.71 -29.17
N ILE A 197 23.46 10.31 -28.14
CA ILE A 197 22.96 9.48 -27.03
C ILE A 197 23.17 10.24 -25.72
N VAL A 198 22.06 10.50 -25.02
CA VAL A 198 22.01 11.13 -23.70
C VAL A 198 21.56 10.09 -22.68
N LEU A 199 22.40 9.88 -21.66
CA LEU A 199 22.14 8.95 -20.56
C LEU A 199 21.90 9.76 -19.29
N VAL A 200 20.81 9.47 -18.59
CA VAL A 200 20.45 10.14 -17.33
C VAL A 200 20.16 9.10 -16.27
N SER A 201 20.91 9.15 -15.16
CA SER A 201 20.62 8.32 -14.01
C SER A 201 19.41 8.86 -13.25
N ALA A 202 18.56 7.96 -12.77
CA ALA A 202 17.48 8.32 -11.86
C ALA A 202 18.03 8.97 -10.59
N GLN A 203 17.42 10.06 -10.16
CA GLN A 203 17.73 10.64 -8.86
C GLN A 203 16.93 9.89 -7.78
N PRO A 204 17.54 9.56 -6.64
CA PRO A 204 16.79 9.11 -5.49
C PRO A 204 15.77 10.21 -5.17
N GLY A 205 14.50 9.83 -4.98
CA GLY A 205 13.48 10.81 -4.61
C GLY A 205 13.93 11.56 -3.36
N THR A 206 14.29 12.83 -3.50
CA THR A 206 14.55 13.75 -2.39
C THR A 206 13.24 14.24 -1.77
N ALA A 207 12.21 13.39 -1.75
CA ALA A 207 11.08 13.61 -0.87
C ALA A 207 11.59 13.25 0.52
N GLY A 208 11.96 14.29 1.28
CA GLY A 208 12.08 14.18 2.72
C GLY A 208 10.79 13.58 3.23
N HIS A 209 10.81 12.28 3.46
CA HIS A 209 9.80 11.64 4.25
C HIS A 209 10.01 12.24 5.64
N GLU A 210 9.25 13.28 5.97
CA GLU A 210 8.96 13.52 7.38
C GLU A 210 8.42 12.19 7.87
N ALA A 211 9.27 11.47 8.61
CA ALA A 211 8.90 10.21 9.21
C ALA A 211 7.55 10.45 9.90
N PRO A 212 6.56 9.56 9.70
CA PRO A 212 5.22 9.78 10.24
C PRO A 212 5.36 10.13 11.70
N VAL A 213 4.93 11.33 12.08
CA VAL A 213 5.14 11.86 13.43
C VAL A 213 4.47 10.88 14.39
N LEU A 214 5.27 10.17 15.17
CA LEU A 214 4.77 9.14 16.07
C LEU A 214 4.20 9.85 17.30
N ALA A 215 2.95 9.53 17.61
CA ALA A 215 2.34 9.91 18.86
C ALA A 215 2.50 8.75 19.85
N SER A 216 2.86 9.05 21.10
CA SER A 216 2.88 8.06 22.16
C SER A 216 1.50 7.98 22.81
N VAL A 217 0.87 6.80 22.78
CA VAL A 217 -0.35 6.52 23.53
C VAL A 217 -0.01 5.42 24.54
N LEU A 218 -0.03 5.76 25.83
CA LEU A 218 0.29 4.84 26.94
C LEU A 218 1.62 4.07 26.76
N GLY A 219 2.65 4.73 26.21
CA GLY A 219 3.99 4.16 26.03
C GLY A 219 4.18 3.41 24.70
N PHE A 220 3.12 3.16 23.94
CA PHE A 220 3.22 2.61 22.58
C PHE A 220 3.33 3.74 21.56
N GLN A 221 4.27 3.62 20.62
CA GLN A 221 4.44 4.59 19.54
C GLN A 221 3.55 4.20 18.38
N VAL A 222 2.62 5.08 18.01
CA VAL A 222 1.63 4.84 16.96
C VAL A 222 1.56 6.06 16.04
N SER A 223 1.20 5.89 14.78
CA SER A 223 1.06 7.02 13.84
C SER A 223 0.00 8.01 14.34
N GLN A 224 0.25 9.31 14.23
CA GLN A 224 -0.67 10.36 14.70
C GLN A 224 -2.11 10.17 14.19
N ALA A 225 -2.26 9.65 12.97
CA ALA A 225 -3.56 9.34 12.35
C ALA A 225 -4.35 8.25 13.11
N SER A 226 -3.68 7.29 13.74
CA SER A 226 -4.31 6.18 14.47
C SER A 226 -4.31 6.38 15.99
N ALA A 227 -3.55 7.35 16.50
CA ALA A 227 -3.46 7.66 17.92
C ALA A 227 -4.81 8.01 18.55
N GLY A 228 -5.67 8.75 17.83
CA GLY A 228 -7.03 9.08 18.29
C GLY A 228 -7.92 7.84 18.41
N GLY A 229 -7.88 6.95 17.41
CA GLY A 229 -8.64 5.70 17.42
C GLY A 229 -8.18 4.75 18.52
N LEU A 230 -6.87 4.57 18.68
CA LEU A 230 -6.30 3.74 19.74
C LEU A 230 -6.62 4.31 21.13
N GLY A 231 -6.50 5.62 21.32
CA GLY A 231 -6.84 6.30 22.57
C GLY A 231 -8.31 6.10 22.95
N LEU A 232 -9.22 6.23 21.98
CA LEU A 232 -10.65 5.99 22.20
C LEU A 232 -10.94 4.52 22.52
N LEU A 233 -10.29 3.58 21.83
CA LEU A 233 -10.43 2.14 22.10
C LEU A 233 -9.94 1.79 23.51
N LEU A 234 -8.77 2.29 23.92
CA LEU A 234 -8.23 2.06 25.27
C LEU A 234 -9.10 2.72 26.34
N ALA A 235 -9.65 3.91 26.09
CA ALA A 235 -10.60 4.55 26.99
C ALA A 235 -11.89 3.73 27.15
N VAL A 236 -12.45 3.22 26.05
CA VAL A 236 -13.63 2.33 26.07
C VAL A 236 -13.32 1.05 26.85
N LEU A 237 -12.16 0.43 26.61
CA LEU A 237 -11.72 -0.76 27.33
C LEU A 237 -11.59 -0.49 28.85
N ALA A 238 -10.99 0.64 29.23
CA ALA A 238 -10.83 1.03 30.63
C ALA A 238 -12.18 1.24 31.32
N VAL A 239 -13.13 1.92 30.66
CA VAL A 239 -14.50 2.10 31.17
C VAL A 239 -15.19 0.74 31.34
N LEU A 240 -15.03 -0.16 30.37
CA LEU A 240 -15.60 -1.51 30.41
C LEU A 240 -15.07 -2.32 31.60
N VAL A 241 -13.77 -2.26 31.86
CA VAL A 241 -13.15 -2.93 33.03
C VAL A 241 -13.68 -2.35 34.34
N LEU A 242 -13.75 -1.02 34.48
CA LEU A 242 -14.26 -0.36 35.69
C LEU A 242 -15.72 -0.74 35.97
N VAL A 243 -16.52 -0.79 34.91
CA VAL A 243 -17.94 -1.12 34.99
C VAL A 243 -18.15 -2.61 35.36
N LEU A 244 -17.34 -3.52 34.82
CA LEU A 244 -17.36 -4.94 35.23
C LEU A 244 -16.90 -5.12 36.68
N ALA A 245 -15.83 -4.44 37.10
CA ALA A 245 -15.34 -4.48 38.47
C ALA A 245 -16.37 -3.91 39.47
N GLY A 246 -17.02 -2.79 39.14
CA GLY A 246 -18.10 -2.21 39.93
C GLY A 246 -19.33 -3.12 40.01
N GLY A 247 -19.70 -3.77 38.90
CA GLY A 247 -20.78 -4.76 38.86
C GLY A 247 -20.49 -5.98 39.71
N LEU A 248 -19.25 -6.50 39.66
CA LEU A 248 -18.79 -7.62 40.48
C LEU A 248 -18.77 -7.23 41.97
N GLY A 249 -18.25 -6.06 42.31
CA GLY A 249 -18.25 -5.53 43.68
C GLY A 249 -19.67 -5.34 44.23
N TYR A 250 -20.60 -4.84 43.41
CA TYR A 250 -22.00 -4.72 43.79
C TYR A 250 -22.69 -6.08 43.99
N LEU A 251 -22.39 -7.07 43.14
CA LEU A 251 -22.90 -8.44 43.31
C LEU A 251 -22.35 -9.11 44.57
N LEU A 252 -21.07 -8.91 44.89
CA LEU A 252 -20.45 -9.42 46.12
C LEU A 252 -21.02 -8.73 47.37
N TRP A 253 -21.25 -7.42 47.30
CA TRP A 253 -21.83 -6.66 48.41
C TRP A 253 -23.29 -7.04 48.66
N ARG A 254 -24.09 -7.20 47.60
CA ARG A 254 -25.50 -7.59 47.68
C ARG A 254 -25.70 -9.07 47.95
N GLY A 255 -24.77 -9.91 47.50
CA GLY A 255 -24.83 -11.38 47.61
C GLY A 255 -24.58 -11.92 49.00
N GLY A 256 -24.11 -11.09 49.95
CA GLY A 256 -23.85 -11.50 51.33
C GLY A 256 -22.79 -12.59 51.38
N TRP A 257 -21.53 -12.20 51.60
CA TRP A 257 -20.40 -13.12 51.68
C TRP A 257 -20.59 -14.15 52.82
N THR A 258 -21.20 -15.30 52.52
CA THR A 258 -21.19 -16.45 53.42
C THR A 258 -19.84 -17.13 53.23
N LEU A 259 -18.88 -16.77 54.09
CA LEU A 259 -17.68 -17.57 54.29
C LEU A 259 -18.15 -19.01 54.59
N PRO A 260 -17.75 -20.04 53.82
CA PRO A 260 -18.03 -21.41 54.20
C PRO A 260 -17.35 -21.65 55.54
N GLY A 261 -18.17 -21.90 56.56
CA GLY A 261 -17.76 -21.93 57.95
C GLY A 261 -16.55 -22.83 58.17
N ILE A 262 -15.54 -22.26 58.83
CA ILE A 262 -14.47 -23.04 59.46
C ILE A 262 -15.17 -23.95 60.48
N ALA A 263 -15.29 -25.23 60.12
CA ALA A 263 -15.85 -26.25 60.97
C ALA A 263 -15.07 -26.29 62.29
N SER A 264 -15.71 -25.86 63.37
CA SER A 264 -15.21 -26.03 64.72
C SER A 264 -15.10 -27.53 65.00
N ARG A 265 -13.88 -28.08 64.95
CA ARG A 265 -13.58 -29.41 65.46
C ARG A 265 -13.93 -29.45 66.96
N GLN A 266 -14.98 -30.17 67.30
CA GLN A 266 -15.29 -30.59 68.66
C GLN A 266 -14.13 -31.45 69.18
N PRO A 267 -13.55 -31.17 70.37
CA PRO A 267 -12.57 -32.07 70.95
C PRO A 267 -13.30 -33.30 71.50
N ALA A 268 -12.95 -34.47 70.96
CA ALA A 268 -13.30 -35.76 71.55
C ALA A 268 -12.53 -35.92 72.87
N GLY A 269 -13.24 -36.18 73.97
CA GLY A 269 -12.59 -36.64 75.19
C GLY A 269 -13.36 -36.32 76.47
N GLN A 270 -14.22 -37.23 76.89
CA GLN A 270 -14.31 -37.58 78.31
C GLN A 270 -14.92 -38.98 78.46
N ALA A 271 -14.02 -39.97 78.49
CA ALA A 271 -14.31 -41.31 78.95
C ALA A 271 -14.58 -41.27 80.45
N ARG A 272 -15.78 -41.67 80.86
CA ARG A 272 -16.17 -41.86 82.26
C ARG A 272 -15.48 -43.14 82.77
N ARG A 273 -14.46 -42.99 83.62
CA ARG A 273 -13.92 -44.08 84.45
C ARG A 273 -14.38 -43.85 85.90
N GLU A 274 -14.97 -44.87 86.48
CA GLU A 274 -15.19 -45.03 87.93
C GLU A 274 -13.90 -44.81 88.73
N PRO A 275 -14.06 -44.47 90.01
CA PRO A 275 -13.54 -45.40 91.00
C PRO A 275 -14.46 -45.57 92.23
N ALA A 276 -14.66 -46.82 92.64
CA ALA A 276 -14.82 -47.19 94.06
C ALA A 276 -13.42 -47.29 94.70
N PRO A 277 -13.26 -47.15 96.04
CA PRO A 277 -13.50 -48.30 96.92
C PRO A 277 -14.09 -48.00 98.33
N GLU A 278 -14.59 -49.08 98.94
CA GLU A 278 -14.63 -49.53 100.37
C GLU A 278 -14.30 -48.51 101.48
N GLY A 279 -14.92 -48.45 102.66
CA GLY A 279 -15.72 -49.36 103.49
C GLY A 279 -15.46 -49.05 104.99
N SER A 280 -16.35 -49.49 105.91
CA SER A 280 -16.39 -49.32 107.39
C SER A 280 -16.88 -47.96 107.93
N GLU A 281 -17.83 -47.86 108.86
CA GLU A 281 -18.46 -48.79 109.84
C GLU A 281 -20.01 -48.77 109.78
#